data_AF-A0A1H7AQ55-F1
#
_entry.id   AF-A0A1H7AQ55-F1
#
_cell.length_a   1.000
_cell.length_b   1.000
_cell.length_c   1.000
_cell.angle_alpha   90.00
_cell.angle_beta   90.00
_cell.angle_gamma   90.00
#
_symmetry.space_group_name_H-M   'P 1'
#
loop_
_entity.id
_entity.type
_entity.pdbx_description
1 polymer ?
#
loop_
_entity_poly.entity_id
_entity_poly.type
_entity_poly.pdbx_seq_one_letter_code
_entity_poly.pdbx_strand_id
1 'polypeptide(L)'
;MASIGQEFTDTLDGQLSGDPKRKWMDLKPLMGLPLFPGFVIVACMPTASIAANTAMTITIIVDLAWLVLIFKRWKVKAAAFTPATRFSHDPAGY
;
A
#
# COMPACT_ATOMS: atom_id res chain seq x y z
N MET A 1 -6.10 19.44 -13.09
CA MET A 1 -4.89 18.82 -12.51
C MET A 1 -5.36 17.96 -11.36
N ALA A 2 -5.06 16.66 -11.38
CA ALA A 2 -5.35 15.79 -10.23
C ALA A 2 -4.51 16.27 -9.04
N SER A 3 -5.04 16.14 -7.82
CA SER A 3 -4.23 16.50 -6.64
C SER A 3 -3.08 15.49 -6.50
N ILE A 4 -1.96 15.90 -5.92
CA ILE A 4 -0.82 14.99 -5.61
C ILE A 4 -1.30 13.76 -4.83
N GLY A 5 -2.29 13.94 -3.94
CA GLY A 5 -2.90 12.83 -3.21
C GLY A 5 -3.67 11.87 -4.11
N GLN A 6 -4.29 12.37 -5.18
CA GLN A 6 -5.05 11.57 -6.13
C GLN A 6 -4.10 10.77 -7.05
N GLU A 7 -3.07 11.41 -7.60
CA GLU A 7 -2.02 10.74 -8.40
C GLU A 7 -1.30 9.64 -7.61
N PHE A 8 -1.03 9.91 -6.33
CA PHE A 8 -0.47 8.92 -5.42
C PHE A 8 -1.41 7.73 -5.21
N THR A 9 -2.70 7.98 -4.98
CA THR A 9 -3.67 6.89 -4.80
C THR A 9 -3.89 6.10 -6.08
N ASP A 10 -3.86 6.74 -7.24
CA ASP A 10 -4.00 6.08 -8.54
C ASP A 10 -2.78 5.20 -8.84
N THR A 11 -1.58 5.65 -8.46
CA THR A 11 -0.35 4.85 -8.56
C THR A 11 -0.39 3.62 -7.65
N LEU A 12 -0.82 3.80 -6.39
CA LEU A 12 -0.99 2.68 -5.45
C LEU A 12 -2.04 1.69 -5.92
N ASP A 13 -3.17 2.20 -6.41
CA ASP A 13 -4.21 1.37 -6.97
C ASP A 13 -3.67 0.63 -8.21
N GLY A 14 -2.90 1.27 -9.09
CA GLY A 14 -2.27 0.62 -10.24
C GLY A 14 -1.39 -0.59 -9.90
N GLN A 15 -0.77 -0.59 -8.72
CA GLN A 15 0.06 -1.71 -8.24
C GLN A 15 -0.74 -2.83 -7.56
N LEU A 16 -1.96 -2.55 -7.10
CA LEU A 16 -2.84 -3.54 -6.46
C LEU A 16 -3.74 -4.21 -7.50
N SER A 17 -3.65 -5.54 -7.62
CA SER A 17 -4.67 -6.32 -8.31
C SER A 17 -5.92 -6.50 -7.46
N GLY A 18 -7.08 -6.52 -8.12
CA GLY A 18 -8.33 -7.01 -7.53
C GLY A 18 -8.39 -8.54 -7.40
N ASP A 19 -7.50 -9.27 -8.08
CA ASP A 19 -7.47 -10.74 -8.05
C ASP A 19 -7.03 -11.26 -6.66
N PRO A 20 -7.89 -12.01 -5.94
CA PRO A 20 -7.54 -12.60 -4.66
C PRO A 20 -6.34 -13.54 -4.72
N LYS A 21 -6.05 -14.16 -5.87
CA LYS A 21 -4.89 -15.05 -6.05
C LYS A 21 -3.57 -14.29 -6.11
N ARG A 22 -3.59 -13.03 -6.58
CA ARG A 22 -2.41 -12.15 -6.65
C ARG A 22 -2.23 -11.26 -5.43
N LYS A 23 -3.23 -11.22 -4.53
CA LYS A 23 -3.22 -10.48 -3.26
C LYS A 23 -1.84 -10.38 -2.62
N TRP A 24 -1.24 -11.51 -2.27
CA TRP A 24 0.04 -11.54 -1.55
C TRP A 24 1.25 -11.16 -2.41
N MET A 25 1.17 -11.32 -3.72
CA MET A 25 2.23 -10.92 -4.65
C MET A 25 2.30 -9.40 -4.74
N ASP A 26 1.14 -8.73 -4.77
CA ASP A 26 1.04 -7.28 -4.90
C ASP A 26 1.21 -6.56 -3.55
N LEU A 27 0.68 -7.14 -2.47
CA LEU A 27 0.78 -6.56 -1.13
C LEU A 27 2.19 -6.59 -0.55
N LYS A 28 2.97 -7.65 -0.78
CA LYS A 28 4.33 -7.81 -0.21
C LYS A 28 5.26 -6.61 -0.48
N PRO A 29 5.45 -6.16 -1.72
CA PRO A 29 6.31 -5.01 -1.99
C PRO A 29 5.74 -3.71 -1.41
N LEU A 30 4.42 -3.55 -1.43
CA LEU A 30 3.73 -2.37 -0.90
C LEU A 30 3.82 -2.26 0.62
N MET A 31 3.81 -3.38 1.34
CA MET A 31 3.98 -3.42 2.80
C MET A 31 5.40 -3.03 3.24
N GLY A 32 6.41 -3.17 2.36
CA GLY A 32 7.81 -2.87 2.68
C GLY A 32 8.18 -1.38 2.56
N LEU A 33 7.41 -0.58 1.83
CA LEU A 33 7.71 0.82 1.52
C LEU A 33 7.84 1.77 2.72
N PRO A 34 6.96 1.76 3.74
CA PRO A 34 7.03 2.72 4.84
C PRO A 34 8.01 2.31 5.93
N LEU A 35 8.39 1.01 5.98
CA LEU A 35 9.28 0.47 7.00
C LEU A 35 10.71 1.01 6.84
N PHE A 36 11.12 1.39 5.64
CA PHE A 36 12.49 1.82 5.36
C PHE A 36 12.85 3.18 5.99
N PRO A 37 12.09 4.27 5.80
CA PRO A 37 12.45 5.57 6.38
C PRO A 37 12.43 5.57 7.91
N GLY A 38 11.42 4.94 8.52
CA GLY A 38 11.29 4.91 9.96
C GLY A 38 12.36 4.07 10.65
N PHE A 39 12.73 2.92 10.07
CA PHE A 39 13.83 2.10 10.58
C PHE A 39 15.18 2.84 10.54
N VAL A 40 15.47 3.57 9.46
CA VAL A 40 16.69 4.37 9.34
C VAL A 40 16.74 5.48 10.39
N ILE A 41 15.63 6.20 10.59
CA ILE A 41 15.54 7.27 11.59
C ILE A 41 15.82 6.73 13.01
N VAL A 42 15.20 5.60 13.36
CA VAL A 42 15.38 4.96 14.68
C VAL A 42 16.82 4.44 14.84
N ALA A 43 17.41 3.85 13.80
CA ALA A 43 18.77 3.32 13.84
C ALA A 43 19.85 4.42 14.00
N CYS A 44 19.58 5.65 13.55
CA CYS A 44 20.49 6.78 13.70
C CYS A 44 20.39 7.50 15.05
N MET A 45 19.43 7.13 15.92
CA MET A 45 19.25 7.77 17.22
C MET A 45 19.93 7.00 18.36
N PRO A 46 20.47 7.68 19.37
CA PRO A 46 21.00 7.02 20.55
C PRO A 46 19.89 6.23 21.27
N THR A 47 20.17 4.96 21.56
CA THR A 47 19.25 3.88 21.95
C THR A 47 18.52 4.06 23.29
N ALA A 48 18.79 5.15 24.02
CA ALA A 48 18.15 5.46 25.31
C ALA A 48 17.59 6.90 25.38
N SER A 49 17.39 7.56 24.23
CA SER A 49 16.80 8.91 24.21
C SER A 49 15.27 8.86 24.11
N ILE A 50 14.59 9.78 24.80
CA ILE A 50 13.14 10.00 24.65
C ILE A 50 12.81 10.25 23.16
N ALA A 51 13.70 10.96 22.45
CA ALA A 51 13.57 11.20 21.02
C ALA A 51 13.53 9.90 20.18
N ALA A 52 14.37 8.90 20.50
CA ALA A 52 14.35 7.59 19.83
C ALA A 52 13.03 6.85 20.06
N ASN A 53 12.53 6.85 21.31
CA ASN A 53 11.25 6.21 21.64
C ASN A 53 10.08 6.92 20.95
N THR A 54 10.09 8.24 20.88
CA THR A 54 9.07 9.03 20.16
C THR A 54 9.14 8.76 18.66
N ALA A 55 10.32 8.76 18.04
CA ALA A 55 10.50 8.47 16.62
C ALA A 55 10.06 7.05 16.25
N MET A 56 10.36 6.07 17.11
CA MET A 56 9.90 4.69 16.95
C MET A 56 8.37 4.60 17.04
N THR A 57 7.77 5.29 18.00
CA THR A 57 6.30 5.33 18.16
C THR A 57 5.62 5.94 16.94
N ILE A 58 6.14 7.06 16.42
CA ILE A 58 5.61 7.71 15.21
C ILE A 58 5.73 6.78 14.01
N THR A 59 6.89 6.14 13.84
CA THR A 59 7.14 5.16 12.77
C THR A 59 6.09 4.05 12.80
N ILE A 60 5.86 3.44 13.96
CA ILE A 60 4.86 2.36 14.13
C ILE A 60 3.46 2.86 13.77
N ILE A 61 3.06 4.06 14.19
CA ILE A 61 1.73 4.62 13.88
C ILE A 61 1.58 4.83 12.37
N VAL A 62 2.60 5.38 11.71
CA VAL A 62 2.60 5.61 10.25
C VAL A 62 2.55 4.27 9.50
N ASP A 63 3.31 3.27 9.93
CA ASP A 63 3.30 1.93 9.34
C ASP A 63 1.94 1.26 9.49
N LEU A 64 1.32 1.34 10.67
CA LEU A 64 -0.02 0.79 10.89
C LEU A 64 -1.07 1.50 10.00
N ALA A 65 -1.02 2.82 9.91
CA ALA A 65 -1.90 3.58 9.03
C ALA A 65 -1.71 3.20 7.55
N TRP A 66 -0.46 2.98 7.14
CA TRP A 66 -0.11 2.53 5.79
C TRP A 66 -0.68 1.15 5.47
N LEU A 67 -0.50 0.18 6.37
CA LEU A 67 -1.05 -1.15 6.22
C LEU A 67 -2.57 -1.10 6.08
N VAL A 68 -3.25 -0.35 6.96
CA VAL A 68 -4.70 -0.17 6.90
C VAL A 68 -5.13 0.43 5.56
N LEU A 69 -4.41 1.42 5.04
CA LEU A 69 -4.70 2.05 3.75
C LEU A 69 -4.60 1.04 2.60
N ILE A 70 -3.52 0.26 2.51
CA ILE A 70 -3.35 -0.73 1.44
C ILE A 70 -4.43 -1.81 1.53
N PHE A 71 -4.70 -2.34 2.74
CA PHE A 71 -5.73 -3.36 2.92
C PHE A 71 -7.13 -2.84 2.55
N LYS A 72 -7.44 -1.58 2.90
CA LYS A 72 -8.72 -0.96 2.52
C LYS A 72 -8.84 -0.81 1.00
N ARG A 73 -7.78 -0.34 0.33
CA ARG A 73 -7.74 -0.19 -1.13
C ARG A 73 -7.86 -1.53 -1.85
N TRP A 74 -7.11 -2.54 -1.40
CA TRP A 74 -7.22 -3.89 -1.91
C TRP A 74 -8.64 -4.44 -1.76
N LYS A 75 -9.29 -4.25 -0.60
CA LYS A 75 -10.69 -4.68 -0.41
C LYS A 75 -11.65 -4.03 -1.41
N VAL A 76 -11.50 -2.72 -1.67
CA VAL A 76 -12.30 -2.02 -2.67
C VAL A 76 -12.10 -2.63 -4.06
N LYS A 77 -10.85 -2.89 -4.44
CA LYS A 77 -10.54 -3.53 -5.73
C LYS A 77 -11.02 -4.97 -5.84
N ALA A 78 -10.86 -5.76 -4.78
CA ALA A 78 -11.31 -7.14 -4.74
C ALA A 78 -12.84 -7.24 -4.78
N ALA A 79 -13.56 -6.29 -4.18
CA ALA A 79 -15.01 -6.22 -4.28
C ALA A 79 -15.49 -5.86 -5.70
N ALA A 80 -14.72 -5.03 -6.41
CA ALA A 80 -14.99 -4.68 -7.82
C ALA A 80 -14.45 -5.71 -8.82
N PHE A 81 -13.73 -6.74 -8.36
CA PHE A 81 -13.11 -7.72 -9.23
C PHE A 81 -14.14 -8.71 -9.78
N THR A 82 -14.35 -8.65 -11.09
CA THR A 82 -15.08 -9.67 -11.83
C THR A 82 -14.06 -10.57 -12.55
N PRO A 83 -14.06 -11.89 -12.28
CA PRO A 83 -13.16 -12.79 -12.98
C PRO A 83 -13.51 -12.81 -14.48
N ALA A 84 -12.49 -12.79 -15.33
CA ALA A 84 -12.67 -12.92 -16.77
C ALA A 84 -13.40 -14.25 -17.06
N THR A 85 -14.67 -14.17 -17.44
CA THR A 85 -15.41 -15.34 -17.94
C THR A 85 -14.99 -15.60 -19.37
N ARG A 86 -15.17 -16.83 -19.87
CA ARG A 86 -14.81 -17.26 -21.24
C ARG A 86 -15.41 -16.42 -22.39
N PHE A 87 -16.27 -15.46 -22.07
CA PHE A 87 -16.95 -14.53 -22.99
C PHE A 87 -16.44 -13.08 -22.91
N SER A 88 -15.40 -12.82 -22.11
CA SER A 88 -14.84 -11.46 -21.93
C SER A 88 -13.70 -11.10 -22.89
N HIS A 89 -13.42 -11.95 -23.88
CA HIS A 89 -12.67 -11.59 -25.08
C HIS A 89 -13.65 -11.23 -26.20
N ASP A 90 -14.32 -10.09 -26.04
CA ASP A 90 -14.91 -9.40 -27.19
C ASP A 90 -14.01 -8.19 -27.47
N PRO A 91 -13.24 -8.17 -28.58
CA PRO A 91 -12.40 -7.03 -28.94
C PRO A 91 -13.29 -5.95 -29.58
N ALA A 92 -14.28 -5.46 -28.84
CA ALA A 92 -15.06 -4.30 -29.25
C ALA A 92 -14.36 -3.07 -28.66
N GLY A 93 -13.49 -2.48 -29.48
CA GLY A 93 -12.62 -1.38 -29.11
C GLY A 93 -13.36 -0.17 -28.52
N TYR A 94 -12.74 0.40 -27.50
CA TYR A 94 -12.68 1.81 -27.16
C TYR A 94 -11.32 2.08 -26.50
#